data_AF-A0A1H7TG14-F1
#
_entry.id   AF-A0A1H7TG14-F1
#
_cell.length_a   1.000
_cell.length_b   1.000
_cell.length_c   1.000
_cell.angle_alpha   90.00
_cell.angle_beta   90.00
_cell.angle_gamma   90.00
#
_symmetry.space_group_name_H-M   'P 1'
#
loop_
_entity.id
_entity.type
_entity.pdbx_description
1 polymer ?
#
loop_
_entity_poly.entity_id
_entity_poly.type
_entity_poly.pdbx_seq_one_letter_code
_entity_poly.pdbx_strand_id
1 'polypeptide(L)'
;MFVKFFGVLLFIFFSSACETEELAIEEATDLENIDEIDAKAGPWVRQFTDNFNSNGNLNQWERTHNRADYNSSICNYRNWNSEIASLDGSSCLRLQAYKKSNNNYESGHVKSYFNFHPGNNEEYRVISRIKLLAKNGNNYKGFSETYGAWPAFWTVNETNWPTRGESDIMEGYSFGNNARFASNLFYGVNTSQNQLGTSAERGYNLGEGWHTYEQRWSNRNGWVTVQIYVDGNRVANYNNNVDNDLKLQNFKNHNIILNLNIGSNTGIFDNSRINIYWNTYMYVDYVRVDKRTI
;
A
#
# COMPACT_ATOMS: atom_id res chain seq x y z
N MET A 1 8.32 26.11 -72.08
CA MET A 1 7.89 27.45 -71.64
C MET A 1 6.72 27.26 -70.70
N PHE A 2 6.90 27.63 -69.43
CA PHE A 2 5.94 27.53 -68.32
C PHE A 2 4.73 28.45 -68.52
N VAL A 3 3.51 28.02 -68.12
CA VAL A 3 2.51 28.76 -67.31
C VAL A 3 1.50 27.72 -66.76
N LYS A 4 1.61 27.26 -65.51
CA LYS A 4 0.87 27.69 -64.30
C LYS A 4 -0.67 27.65 -64.40
N PHE A 5 -1.26 26.57 -63.88
CA PHE A 5 -2.64 26.53 -63.42
C PHE A 5 -2.76 27.25 -62.07
N PHE A 6 -3.65 28.24 -61.99
CA PHE A 6 -4.07 28.87 -60.73
C PHE A 6 -5.29 28.10 -60.20
N GLY A 7 -5.11 27.40 -59.08
CA GLY A 7 -6.20 26.83 -58.29
C GLY A 7 -6.69 27.86 -57.27
N VAL A 8 -8.00 28.10 -57.27
CA VAL A 8 -8.71 28.99 -56.34
C VAL A 8 -8.66 28.38 -54.93
N LEU A 9 -8.14 29.16 -53.97
CA LEU A 9 -8.05 28.81 -52.56
C LEU A 9 -9.39 29.11 -51.87
N LEU A 10 -10.12 28.06 -51.48
CA LEU A 10 -11.36 28.16 -50.70
C LEU A 10 -10.99 28.24 -49.22
N PHE A 11 -11.16 29.41 -48.60
CA PHE A 11 -11.01 29.61 -47.15
C PHE A 11 -12.23 29.03 -46.43
N ILE A 12 -12.07 27.85 -45.82
CA ILE A 12 -13.03 27.31 -44.86
C ILE A 12 -12.63 27.80 -43.47
N PHE A 13 -13.45 28.69 -42.90
CA PHE A 13 -13.39 29.06 -41.49
C PHE A 13 -13.80 27.85 -40.65
N PHE A 14 -12.86 27.25 -39.91
CA PHE A 14 -13.18 26.36 -38.81
C PHE A 14 -13.48 27.21 -37.58
N SER A 15 -14.76 27.36 -37.25
CA SER A 15 -15.19 27.80 -35.93
C SER A 15 -14.84 26.70 -34.92
N SER A 16 -13.91 26.99 -34.02
CA SER A 16 -13.56 26.11 -32.91
C SER A 16 -14.70 26.17 -31.88
N ALA A 17 -15.62 25.20 -31.95
CA ALA A 17 -16.53 24.92 -30.86
C ALA A 17 -15.75 24.10 -29.82
N CYS A 18 -15.51 24.71 -28.66
CA CYS A 18 -14.97 24.04 -27.50
C CYS A 18 -16.13 23.25 -26.86
N GLU A 19 -16.34 22.02 -27.32
CA GLU A 19 -17.11 21.03 -26.57
C GLU A 19 -16.17 20.44 -25.53
N THR A 20 -16.32 20.89 -24.28
CA THR A 20 -15.86 20.14 -23.12
C THR A 20 -16.71 18.88 -23.04
N GLU A 21 -16.14 17.73 -23.41
CA GLU A 21 -16.66 16.42 -23.01
C GLU A 21 -16.63 16.34 -21.49
N GLU A 22 -17.77 16.64 -20.88
CA GLU A 22 -18.05 16.31 -19.49
C GLU A 22 -18.10 14.79 -19.41
N LEU A 23 -17.08 14.19 -18.76
CA LEU A 23 -17.05 12.78 -18.44
C LEU A 23 -18.29 12.44 -17.61
N ALA A 24 -19.32 11.91 -18.28
CA ALA A 24 -20.48 11.34 -17.62
C ALA A 24 -20.00 10.17 -16.77
N ILE A 25 -20.00 10.36 -15.45
CA ILE A 25 -19.84 9.30 -14.47
C ILE A 25 -21.10 8.44 -14.60
N GLU A 26 -20.95 7.29 -15.25
CA GLU A 26 -22.00 6.27 -15.30
C GLU A 26 -22.14 5.72 -13.87
N GLU A 27 -23.15 6.22 -13.13
CA GLU A 27 -23.51 5.70 -11.81
C GLU A 27 -23.93 4.24 -11.97
N ALA A 28 -23.07 3.34 -11.49
CA ALA A 28 -23.41 1.94 -11.31
C ALA A 28 -24.54 1.84 -10.28
N THR A 29 -25.75 1.60 -10.76
CA THR A 29 -26.94 1.32 -9.96
C THR A 29 -26.83 -0.07 -9.31
N ASP A 30 -26.12 -0.12 -8.17
CA ASP A 30 -26.35 -1.05 -7.05
C ASP A 30 -25.51 -0.64 -5.82
N LEU A 31 -25.37 0.67 -5.60
CA LEU A 31 -24.71 1.24 -4.43
C LEU A 31 -25.76 1.56 -3.36
N GLU A 32 -26.03 0.63 -2.46
CA GLU A 32 -26.48 1.08 -1.14
C GLU A 32 -25.39 1.99 -0.57
N ASN A 33 -25.81 3.21 -0.23
CA ASN A 33 -24.94 4.30 0.16
C ASN A 33 -24.08 3.87 1.37
N ILE A 34 -22.78 4.12 1.35
CA ILE A 34 -21.87 3.72 2.46
C ILE A 34 -22.31 4.35 3.78
N ASP A 35 -22.92 5.53 3.71
CA ASP A 35 -23.55 6.21 4.83
C ASP A 35 -24.69 5.40 5.46
N GLU A 36 -25.41 4.59 4.68
CA GLU A 36 -26.50 3.75 5.18
C GLU A 36 -26.00 2.48 5.88
N ILE A 37 -24.86 1.94 5.40
CA ILE A 37 -24.16 0.84 6.07
C ILE A 37 -23.57 1.33 7.39
N ASP A 38 -22.86 2.46 7.37
CA ASP A 38 -22.29 3.08 8.56
C ASP A 38 -23.37 3.44 9.60
N ALA A 39 -24.55 3.87 9.15
CA ALA A 39 -25.67 4.23 10.03
C ALA A 39 -26.33 3.03 10.74
N LYS A 40 -26.29 1.83 10.15
CA LYS A 40 -26.90 0.61 10.73
C LYS A 40 -25.89 -0.32 11.41
N ALA A 41 -24.60 -0.05 11.24
CA ALA A 41 -23.54 -0.87 11.81
C ALA A 41 -23.45 -0.78 13.34
N GLY A 42 -23.00 -1.87 13.96
CA GLY A 42 -22.69 -1.89 15.40
C GLY A 42 -21.44 -1.07 15.74
N PRO A 43 -21.16 -0.85 17.04
CA PRO A 43 -19.95 -0.14 17.45
C PRO A 43 -18.68 -0.94 17.10
N TRP A 44 -17.59 -0.22 16.84
CA TRP A 44 -16.27 -0.81 16.68
C TRP A 44 -15.76 -1.39 18.00
N VAL A 45 -15.34 -2.65 17.98
CA VAL A 45 -14.73 -3.37 19.10
C VAL A 45 -13.28 -3.69 18.78
N ARG A 46 -12.36 -3.24 19.63
CA ARG A 46 -10.92 -3.50 19.49
C ARG A 46 -10.62 -5.00 19.50
N GLN A 47 -9.90 -5.47 18.48
CA GLN A 47 -9.41 -6.86 18.39
C GLN A 47 -7.91 -6.95 18.60
N PHE A 48 -7.17 -5.95 18.11
CA PHE A 48 -5.72 -5.89 18.22
C PHE A 48 -5.25 -4.44 18.33
N THR A 49 -4.24 -4.19 19.16
CA THR A 49 -3.54 -2.92 19.22
C THR A 49 -2.09 -3.14 19.53
N ASP A 50 -1.24 -2.32 18.93
CA ASP A 50 0.11 -2.06 19.41
C ASP A 50 0.38 -0.57 19.19
N ASN A 51 0.71 0.14 20.27
CA ASN A 51 1.06 1.57 20.25
C ASN A 51 2.58 1.77 20.34
N PHE A 52 3.36 0.69 20.29
CA PHE A 52 4.82 0.69 20.35
C PHE A 52 5.38 1.57 21.48
N ASN A 53 4.78 1.47 22.67
CA ASN A 53 5.12 2.29 23.83
C ASN A 53 6.62 2.21 24.16
N SER A 54 7.21 3.29 24.70
CA SER A 54 8.67 3.40 24.92
C SER A 54 9.27 2.32 25.81
N ASN A 55 8.48 1.81 26.75
CA ASN A 55 8.84 0.70 27.66
C ASN A 55 8.26 -0.65 27.20
N GLY A 56 7.71 -0.70 25.98
CA GLY A 56 7.10 -1.87 25.39
C GLY A 56 8.12 -2.85 24.82
N ASN A 57 7.59 -3.85 24.13
CA ASN A 57 8.36 -4.83 23.37
C ASN A 57 7.59 -5.19 22.10
N LEU A 58 8.21 -5.99 21.23
CA LEU A 58 7.61 -6.43 19.97
C LEU A 58 7.07 -7.86 20.06
N ASN A 59 6.59 -8.32 21.23
CA ASN A 59 6.15 -9.72 21.42
C ASN A 59 4.87 -10.09 20.65
N GLN A 60 4.13 -9.09 20.15
CA GLN A 60 2.99 -9.30 19.26
C GLN A 60 3.41 -9.57 17.81
N TRP A 61 4.71 -9.49 17.53
CA TRP A 61 5.29 -9.54 16.20
C TRP A 61 6.43 -10.55 16.10
N GLU A 62 6.41 -11.33 15.03
CA GLU A 62 7.61 -12.01 14.55
C GLU A 62 8.54 -10.99 13.88
N ARG A 63 9.79 -10.91 14.34
CA ARG A 63 10.84 -10.11 13.70
C ARG A 63 11.70 -11.00 12.83
N THR A 64 11.67 -10.78 11.53
CA THR A 64 12.37 -11.63 10.57
C THR A 64 13.88 -11.45 10.68
N HIS A 65 14.61 -12.56 10.60
CA HIS A 65 16.07 -12.59 10.65
C HIS A 65 16.62 -13.53 9.58
N ASN A 66 17.70 -13.13 8.90
CA ASN A 66 18.39 -13.93 7.86
C ASN A 66 17.48 -14.37 6.71
N ARG A 67 16.59 -13.48 6.27
CA ARG A 67 15.73 -13.72 5.12
C ARG A 67 16.02 -12.67 4.06
N ALA A 68 16.13 -13.08 2.80
CA ALA A 68 16.08 -12.14 1.68
C ALA A 68 14.78 -11.34 1.73
N ASP A 69 14.77 -10.17 1.12
CA ASP A 69 13.52 -9.45 0.89
C ASP A 69 12.53 -10.29 0.06
N TYR A 70 11.22 -10.05 0.20
CA TYR A 70 10.22 -10.71 -0.65
C TYR A 70 10.47 -10.40 -2.13
N ASN A 71 10.79 -9.13 -2.42
CA ASN A 71 10.82 -8.64 -3.80
C ASN A 71 12.22 -8.20 -4.25
N SER A 72 13.27 -8.43 -3.45
CA SER A 72 14.62 -7.95 -3.74
C SER A 72 15.70 -8.91 -3.23
N SER A 73 16.57 -9.34 -4.14
CA SER A 73 17.73 -10.19 -3.82
C SER A 73 18.92 -9.43 -3.22
N ILE A 74 18.90 -8.09 -3.27
CA ILE A 74 19.98 -7.23 -2.77
C ILE A 74 19.76 -6.74 -1.33
N CYS A 75 18.62 -7.10 -0.72
CA CYS A 75 18.28 -6.71 0.65
C CYS A 75 17.98 -7.95 1.50
N ASN A 76 18.45 -7.94 2.74
CA ASN A 76 18.10 -8.95 3.74
C ASN A 76 17.43 -8.32 4.96
N TYR A 77 16.36 -8.95 5.45
CA TYR A 77 15.74 -8.57 6.70
C TYR A 77 16.54 -9.04 7.91
N ARG A 78 16.71 -8.13 8.85
CA ARG A 78 17.39 -8.34 10.14
C ARG A 78 16.48 -7.92 11.28
N ASN A 79 16.35 -8.77 12.28
CA ASN A 79 15.50 -8.51 13.44
C ASN A 79 15.93 -7.27 14.25
N TRP A 80 17.22 -6.92 14.28
CA TRP A 80 17.70 -5.69 14.92
C TRP A 80 17.38 -4.41 14.16
N ASN A 81 16.92 -4.51 12.91
CA ASN A 81 16.43 -3.35 12.14
C ASN A 81 14.94 -3.08 12.39
N SER A 82 14.34 -3.75 13.37
CA SER A 82 12.97 -3.54 13.83
C SER A 82 12.99 -3.33 15.35
N GLU A 83 12.85 -2.09 15.78
CA GLU A 83 12.93 -1.70 17.19
C GLU A 83 11.92 -0.62 17.56
N ILE A 84 11.67 -0.48 18.85
CA ILE A 84 10.91 0.67 19.36
C ILE A 84 11.88 1.84 19.48
N ALA A 85 11.53 2.98 18.88
CA ALA A 85 12.31 4.20 18.90
C ALA A 85 11.40 5.43 19.03
N SER A 86 11.98 6.58 19.37
CA SER A 86 11.23 7.82 19.40
C SER A 86 11.39 8.62 18.10
N LEU A 87 10.30 9.23 17.65
CA LEU A 87 10.27 10.22 16.58
C LEU A 87 9.20 11.26 16.90
N ASP A 88 9.53 12.55 16.74
CA ASP A 88 8.60 13.68 16.92
C ASP A 88 7.85 13.68 18.26
N GLY A 89 8.47 13.16 19.34
CA GLY A 89 7.86 13.04 20.66
C GLY A 89 6.95 11.83 20.85
N SER A 90 6.71 11.03 19.81
CA SER A 90 6.03 9.73 19.89
C SER A 90 7.02 8.59 20.08
N SER A 91 6.54 7.49 20.66
CA SER A 91 7.20 6.19 20.59
C SER A 91 6.60 5.40 19.43
N CYS A 92 7.45 4.78 18.62
CA CYS A 92 7.06 4.18 17.35
C CYS A 92 7.82 2.87 17.14
N LEU A 93 7.26 1.95 16.37
CA LEU A 93 8.08 0.97 15.68
C LEU A 93 8.90 1.70 14.62
N ARG A 94 10.20 1.45 14.59
CA ARG A 94 11.11 1.88 13.53
C ARG A 94 11.59 0.67 12.77
N LEU A 95 11.33 0.65 11.47
CA LEU A 95 12.02 -0.19 10.51
C LEU A 95 13.10 0.66 9.85
N GLN A 96 14.33 0.16 9.85
CA GLN A 96 15.49 0.89 9.33
C GLN A 96 16.18 0.11 8.23
N ALA A 97 16.36 0.76 7.09
CA ALA A 97 17.22 0.28 6.02
C ALA A 97 18.54 1.04 6.01
N TYR A 98 19.62 0.32 5.72
CA TYR A 98 20.94 0.91 5.48
C TYR A 98 21.75 0.09 4.49
N LYS A 99 22.74 0.74 3.88
CA LYS A 99 23.70 0.11 2.97
C LYS A 99 24.80 -0.58 3.76
N LYS A 100 24.78 -1.91 3.79
CA LYS A 100 25.82 -2.71 4.48
C LYS A 100 27.13 -2.74 3.69
N SER A 101 27.02 -2.92 2.38
CA SER A 101 28.14 -2.86 1.43
C SER A 101 27.62 -2.53 0.03
N ASN A 102 28.50 -2.52 -0.98
CA ASN A 102 28.08 -2.27 -2.35
C ASN A 102 27.02 -3.29 -2.80
N ASN A 103 25.87 -2.78 -3.22
CA ASN A 103 24.72 -3.55 -3.69
C ASN A 103 24.21 -4.61 -2.68
N ASN A 104 24.42 -4.38 -1.38
CA ASN A 104 23.88 -5.22 -0.32
C ASN A 104 23.34 -4.35 0.82
N TYR A 105 22.06 -4.55 1.10
CA TYR A 105 21.28 -3.76 2.04
C TYR A 105 20.74 -4.65 3.15
N GLU A 106 20.52 -4.05 4.31
CA GLU A 106 19.78 -4.69 5.38
C GLU A 106 18.61 -3.80 5.78
N SER A 107 17.49 -4.43 6.14
CA SER A 107 16.27 -3.70 6.51
C SER A 107 15.45 -4.40 7.59
N GLY A 108 14.37 -3.74 8.03
CA GLY A 108 13.40 -4.25 8.99
C GLY A 108 12.16 -4.85 8.34
N HIS A 109 11.63 -5.90 8.97
CA HIS A 109 10.38 -6.55 8.61
C HIS A 109 9.77 -7.17 9.88
N VAL A 110 8.48 -6.92 10.09
CA VAL A 110 7.70 -7.54 11.16
C VAL A 110 6.39 -8.09 10.64
N LYS A 111 5.95 -9.20 11.25
CA LYS A 111 4.67 -9.85 10.98
C LYS A 111 3.90 -10.08 12.26
N SER A 112 2.61 -9.74 12.31
CA SER A 112 1.80 -9.97 13.51
C SER A 112 1.53 -11.46 13.75
N TYR A 113 1.51 -11.90 15.00
CA TYR A 113 0.93 -13.20 15.36
C TYR A 113 -0.60 -13.18 15.30
N PHE A 114 -1.19 -11.98 15.44
CA PHE A 114 -2.62 -11.76 15.24
C PHE A 114 -2.99 -11.95 13.76
N ASN A 115 -4.15 -12.55 13.51
CA ASN A 115 -4.76 -12.66 12.19
C ASN A 115 -6.27 -12.43 12.27
N PHE A 116 -6.87 -11.99 11.17
CA PHE A 116 -8.29 -11.63 11.11
C PHE A 116 -8.90 -11.90 9.72
N HIS A 117 -10.22 -12.07 9.70
CA HIS A 117 -11.02 -12.22 8.50
C HIS A 117 -12.49 -11.93 8.87
N PRO A 118 -13.24 -11.13 8.09
CA PRO A 118 -14.65 -10.88 8.37
C PRO A 118 -15.51 -12.13 8.17
N GLY A 119 -16.23 -12.55 9.21
CA GLY A 119 -17.34 -13.48 9.08
C GLY A 119 -18.51 -12.86 8.32
N ASN A 120 -19.60 -13.61 8.16
CA ASN A 120 -20.80 -13.07 7.55
C ASN A 120 -21.38 -11.91 8.40
N ASN A 121 -21.69 -10.80 7.76
CA ASN A 121 -22.20 -9.57 8.37
C ASN A 121 -21.24 -8.98 9.40
N GLU A 122 -19.93 -9.11 9.12
CA GLU A 122 -18.87 -8.48 9.88
C GLU A 122 -18.02 -7.58 8.99
N GLU A 123 -17.44 -6.58 9.63
CA GLU A 123 -16.41 -5.75 9.03
C GLU A 123 -15.24 -5.59 10.00
N TYR A 124 -14.03 -5.67 9.44
CA TYR A 124 -12.81 -5.32 10.13
C TYR A 124 -12.25 -4.03 9.55
N ARG A 125 -11.66 -3.20 10.41
CA ARG A 125 -10.75 -2.13 9.98
C ARG A 125 -9.36 -2.34 10.56
N VAL A 126 -8.33 -2.27 9.73
CA VAL A 126 -6.93 -2.24 10.15
C VAL A 126 -6.38 -0.85 9.86
N ILE A 127 -5.82 -0.20 10.87
CA ILE A 127 -5.40 1.20 10.81
C ILE A 127 -3.97 1.31 11.29
N SER A 128 -3.16 2.07 10.58
CA SER A 128 -1.80 2.39 10.96
C SER A 128 -1.46 3.84 10.65
N ARG A 129 -0.72 4.51 11.53
CA ARG A 129 -0.21 5.86 11.29
C ARG A 129 1.30 5.77 11.04
N ILE A 130 1.71 6.14 9.83
CA ILE A 130 3.06 5.85 9.32
C ILE A 130 3.70 7.15 8.82
N LYS A 131 5.00 7.29 9.08
CA LYS A 131 5.86 8.33 8.50
C LYS A 131 7.09 7.71 7.89
N LEU A 132 7.39 8.15 6.67
CA LEU A 132 8.57 7.75 5.91
C LEU A 132 9.57 8.91 5.92
N LEU A 133 10.84 8.62 6.13
CA LEU A 133 11.89 9.63 6.09
C LEU A 133 13.26 8.98 5.91
N ALA A 134 14.26 9.81 5.59
CA ALA A 134 15.65 9.38 5.57
C ALA A 134 16.54 10.36 6.35
N LYS A 135 17.80 9.99 6.55
CA LYS A 135 18.83 10.84 7.16
C LYS A 135 20.15 10.78 6.40
N ASN A 136 20.68 11.95 6.09
CA ASN A 136 22.07 12.11 5.67
C ASN A 136 22.89 12.72 6.81
N GLY A 137 23.62 11.87 7.54
CA GLY A 137 24.21 12.24 8.83
C GLY A 137 23.11 12.64 9.81
N ASN A 138 23.20 13.87 10.34
CA ASN A 138 22.20 14.42 11.27
C ASN A 138 21.03 15.14 10.58
N ASN A 139 21.11 15.34 9.26
CA ASN A 139 20.08 16.08 8.53
C ASN A 139 18.96 15.14 8.08
N TYR A 140 17.73 15.53 8.39
CA TYR A 140 16.54 14.86 7.86
C TYR A 140 16.39 15.08 6.36
N LYS A 141 15.91 14.05 5.69
CA LYS A 141 15.65 13.99 4.25
C LYS A 141 14.27 13.42 4.00
N GLY A 142 13.60 13.90 2.96
CA GLY A 142 12.33 13.35 2.50
C GLY A 142 12.49 11.92 2.04
N PHE A 143 11.44 11.12 2.16
CA PHE A 143 11.42 9.78 1.59
C PHE A 143 11.58 9.82 0.07
N SER A 144 10.95 10.79 -0.60
CA SER A 144 11.06 11.00 -2.05
C SER A 144 12.48 11.29 -2.54
N GLU A 145 13.38 11.77 -1.67
CA GLU A 145 14.79 12.01 -1.99
C GLU A 145 15.63 10.71 -2.02
N THR A 146 15.10 9.57 -1.57
CA THR A 146 15.74 8.25 -1.72
C THR A 146 15.41 7.65 -3.07
N TYR A 147 16.29 6.77 -3.58
CA TYR A 147 16.01 5.97 -4.78
C TYR A 147 16.06 4.49 -4.42
N GLY A 148 14.93 3.80 -4.59
CA GLY A 148 14.83 2.35 -4.44
C GLY A 148 14.37 1.84 -3.08
N ALA A 149 13.93 2.71 -2.17
CA ALA A 149 13.22 2.29 -0.97
C ALA A 149 11.74 2.03 -1.27
N TRP A 150 11.22 0.93 -0.73
CA TRP A 150 9.86 0.44 -0.90
C TRP A 150 9.25 -0.02 0.45
N PRO A 151 8.82 0.91 1.31
CA PRO A 151 8.04 0.59 2.51
C PRO A 151 6.66 0.06 2.15
N ALA A 152 6.17 -0.89 2.95
CA ALA A 152 4.83 -1.41 2.79
C ALA A 152 4.12 -1.70 4.13
N PHE A 153 2.80 -1.52 4.11
CA PHE A 153 1.84 -1.93 5.14
C PHE A 153 0.73 -2.71 4.45
N TRP A 154 0.62 -3.98 4.79
CA TRP A 154 -0.21 -4.92 4.04
C TRP A 154 -0.69 -6.08 4.91
N THR A 155 -1.65 -6.83 4.38
CA THR A 155 -2.22 -8.00 5.06
C THR A 155 -2.28 -9.16 4.10
N VAL A 156 -1.96 -10.38 4.58
CA VAL A 156 -1.85 -11.54 3.70
C VAL A 156 -2.15 -12.83 4.45
N ASN A 157 -2.65 -13.84 3.73
CA ASN A 157 -2.49 -15.22 4.16
C ASN A 157 -1.30 -15.85 3.43
N GLU A 158 -0.20 -16.08 4.15
CA GLU A 158 1.06 -16.55 3.54
C GLU A 158 0.99 -18.00 3.03
N THR A 159 0.01 -18.79 3.47
CA THR A 159 -0.07 -20.21 3.09
C THR A 159 -0.50 -20.35 1.64
N ASN A 160 0.35 -20.95 0.81
CA ASN A 160 0.09 -21.14 -0.63
C ASN A 160 -0.27 -19.82 -1.33
N TRP A 161 0.40 -18.72 -0.97
CA TRP A 161 0.23 -17.43 -1.62
C TRP A 161 0.28 -17.58 -3.16
N PRO A 162 -0.57 -16.89 -3.95
CA PRO A 162 -1.59 -15.90 -3.55
C PRO A 162 -3.01 -16.48 -3.36
N THR A 163 -3.14 -17.80 -3.20
CA THR A 163 -4.46 -18.48 -3.26
C THR A 163 -5.48 -18.08 -2.20
N ARG A 164 -4.99 -17.44 -1.13
CA ARG A 164 -5.78 -17.03 0.03
C ARG A 164 -5.75 -15.52 0.26
N GLY A 165 -5.30 -14.76 -0.74
CA GLY A 165 -5.37 -13.31 -0.77
C GLY A 165 -4.20 -12.59 -0.12
N GLU A 166 -3.93 -11.41 -0.69
CA GLU A 166 -3.09 -10.34 -0.17
C GLU A 166 -3.81 -9.02 -0.43
N SER A 167 -3.71 -8.09 0.51
CA SER A 167 -4.22 -6.74 0.38
C SER A 167 -3.16 -5.75 0.85
N ASP A 168 -2.60 -5.02 -0.09
CA ASP A 168 -1.63 -3.96 0.16
C ASP A 168 -2.37 -2.66 0.44
N ILE A 169 -2.20 -2.15 1.66
CA ILE A 169 -2.87 -0.94 2.13
C ILE A 169 -2.02 0.27 1.73
N MET A 170 -0.71 0.14 1.89
CA MET A 170 0.27 1.11 1.42
C MET A 170 1.50 0.41 0.88
N GLU A 171 1.86 0.77 -0.34
CA GLU A 171 3.18 0.57 -0.93
C GLU A 171 3.71 1.93 -1.35
N GLY A 172 4.82 2.37 -0.77
CA GLY A 172 5.53 3.58 -1.19
C GLY A 172 6.71 3.21 -2.06
N TYR A 173 6.97 3.94 -3.14
CA TYR A 173 8.11 3.71 -4.04
C TYR A 173 8.87 5.01 -4.25
N SER A 174 10.17 5.01 -3.97
CA SER A 174 11.00 6.22 -4.04
C SER A 174 11.93 6.24 -5.26
N PHE A 175 11.99 7.38 -5.96
CA PHE A 175 12.69 7.54 -7.24
C PHE A 175 13.68 8.71 -7.29
N GLY A 176 14.20 9.12 -6.14
CA GLY A 176 15.33 10.06 -6.03
C GLY A 176 15.00 11.49 -6.43
N ASN A 177 13.75 11.91 -6.19
CA ASN A 177 13.14 13.26 -6.27
C ASN A 177 11.60 13.18 -6.36
N ASN A 178 11.04 11.96 -6.41
CA ASN A 178 9.61 11.71 -6.43
C ASN A 178 9.30 10.43 -5.64
N ALA A 179 8.08 10.32 -5.14
CA ALA A 179 7.54 9.10 -4.56
C ALA A 179 6.17 8.79 -5.17
N ARG A 180 5.90 7.50 -5.40
CA ARG A 180 4.59 6.98 -5.78
C ARG A 180 4.04 6.18 -4.62
N PHE A 181 2.73 6.26 -4.39
CA PHE A 181 2.05 5.40 -3.43
C PHE A 181 0.92 4.64 -4.11
N ALA A 182 0.70 3.40 -3.67
CA ALA A 182 -0.37 2.57 -4.17
C ALA A 182 -0.95 1.67 -3.08
N SER A 183 -2.15 1.18 -3.36
CA SER A 183 -2.72 -0.02 -2.77
C SER A 183 -2.92 -1.04 -3.88
N ASN A 184 -3.00 -2.31 -3.53
CA ASN A 184 -3.17 -3.39 -4.50
C ASN A 184 -3.83 -4.61 -3.85
N LEU A 185 -4.27 -5.56 -4.68
CA LEU A 185 -4.65 -6.89 -4.27
C LEU A 185 -3.83 -7.91 -5.05
N PHE A 186 -3.47 -9.01 -4.41
CA PHE A 186 -2.94 -10.19 -5.10
C PHE A 186 -3.86 -11.40 -4.88
N TYR A 187 -4.15 -12.09 -5.98
CA TYR A 187 -4.96 -13.30 -5.96
C TYR A 187 -4.60 -14.19 -7.15
N GLY A 188 -4.78 -15.50 -6.97
CA GLY A 188 -4.71 -16.47 -8.05
C GLY A 188 -5.05 -17.86 -7.54
N VAL A 189 -5.48 -18.76 -8.41
CA VAL A 189 -5.96 -20.10 -7.99
C VAL A 189 -4.84 -21.12 -7.73
N ASN A 190 -3.61 -20.80 -8.14
CA ASN A 190 -2.44 -21.65 -7.98
C ASN A 190 -1.36 -20.97 -7.13
N THR A 191 -0.61 -21.76 -6.36
CA THR A 191 0.54 -21.28 -5.56
C THR A 191 1.57 -20.59 -6.45
N SER A 192 2.08 -19.45 -5.96
CA SER A 192 3.09 -18.61 -6.61
C SER A 192 2.67 -18.00 -7.95
N GLN A 193 1.38 -17.98 -8.27
CA GLN A 193 0.84 -17.41 -9.51
C GLN A 193 -0.19 -16.33 -9.20
N ASN A 194 0.23 -15.06 -9.20
CA ASN A 194 -0.70 -13.93 -9.18
C ASN A 194 -1.36 -13.80 -10.56
N GLN A 195 -2.68 -13.88 -10.60
CA GLN A 195 -3.48 -13.74 -11.81
C GLN A 195 -3.89 -12.29 -12.08
N LEU A 196 -3.89 -11.43 -11.06
CA LEU A 196 -4.31 -10.04 -11.22
C LEU A 196 -3.22 -9.19 -11.89
N GLY A 197 -1.96 -9.62 -11.85
CA GLY A 197 -0.84 -8.77 -12.26
C GLY A 197 -0.88 -7.45 -11.50
N THR A 198 -1.08 -6.34 -12.22
CA THR A 198 -1.27 -5.00 -11.66
C THR A 198 -2.69 -4.44 -11.89
N SER A 199 -3.67 -5.25 -12.31
CA SER A 199 -5.03 -4.78 -12.62
C SER A 199 -5.77 -4.20 -11.41
N ALA A 200 -5.44 -4.70 -10.22
CA ALA A 200 -5.97 -4.21 -8.95
C ALA A 200 -5.17 -3.05 -8.36
N GLU A 201 -4.07 -2.59 -8.97
CA GLU A 201 -3.29 -1.48 -8.41
C GLU A 201 -4.10 -0.17 -8.45
N ARG A 202 -4.14 0.56 -7.34
CA ARG A 202 -4.76 1.89 -7.24
C ARG A 202 -3.75 2.86 -6.64
N GLY A 203 -3.23 3.74 -7.49
CA GLY A 203 -2.29 4.78 -7.10
C GLY A 203 -2.98 5.93 -6.38
N TYR A 204 -2.26 6.55 -5.44
CA TYR A 204 -2.69 7.77 -4.76
C TYR A 204 -1.48 8.67 -4.46
N ASN A 205 -1.75 9.97 -4.29
CA ASN A 205 -0.72 10.97 -4.03
C ASN A 205 -0.63 11.26 -2.53
N LEU A 206 0.59 11.40 -2.04
CA LEU A 206 0.87 11.76 -0.66
C LEU A 206 2.05 12.71 -0.58
N GLY A 207 1.99 13.62 0.39
CA GLY A 207 3.12 14.44 0.79
C GLY A 207 4.08 13.70 1.72
N GLU A 208 5.10 14.41 2.15
CA GLU A 208 5.95 13.97 3.26
C GLU A 208 5.22 14.22 4.58
N GLY A 209 5.33 13.31 5.55
CA GLY A 209 4.73 13.50 6.86
C GLY A 209 4.16 12.23 7.46
N TRP A 210 3.37 12.42 8.52
CA TRP A 210 2.57 11.36 9.11
C TRP A 210 1.25 11.24 8.36
N HIS A 211 0.95 10.04 7.88
CA HIS A 211 -0.31 9.71 7.22
C HIS A 211 -0.97 8.52 7.90
N THR A 212 -2.29 8.52 7.94
CA THR A 212 -3.09 7.40 8.45
C THR A 212 -3.58 6.56 7.29
N TYR A 213 -3.29 5.26 7.34
CA TYR A 213 -3.71 4.28 6.35
C TYR A 213 -4.70 3.34 7.00
N GLU A 214 -5.82 3.10 6.35
CA GLU A 214 -6.88 2.23 6.83
C GLU A 214 -7.35 1.30 5.73
N GLN A 215 -7.44 0.01 6.04
CA GLN A 215 -8.19 -0.96 5.26
C GLN A 215 -9.49 -1.26 5.98
N ARG A 216 -10.63 -1.15 5.28
CA ARG A 216 -11.90 -1.75 5.70
C ARG A 216 -12.17 -2.99 4.87
N TRP A 217 -12.41 -4.12 5.54
CA TRP A 217 -12.71 -5.39 4.91
C TRP A 217 -14.03 -5.91 5.46
N SER A 218 -15.06 -5.87 4.60
CA SER A 218 -16.43 -6.24 4.95
C SER A 218 -16.87 -7.50 4.22
N ASN A 219 -17.77 -8.25 4.85
CA ASN A 219 -18.52 -9.32 4.24
C ASN A 219 -19.99 -9.16 4.64
N ARG A 220 -20.81 -8.70 3.71
CA ARG A 220 -22.23 -8.44 3.94
C ARG A 220 -23.08 -9.39 3.12
N ASN A 221 -23.73 -10.34 3.79
CA ASN A 221 -24.52 -11.39 3.15
C ASN A 221 -23.76 -12.12 2.02
N GLY A 222 -22.46 -12.37 2.22
CA GLY A 222 -21.59 -13.00 1.22
C GLY A 222 -20.93 -12.05 0.21
N TRP A 223 -21.32 -10.79 0.17
CA TRP A 223 -20.66 -9.77 -0.65
C TRP A 223 -19.45 -9.21 0.08
N VAL A 224 -18.27 -9.54 -0.42
CA VAL A 224 -16.99 -9.13 0.17
C VAL A 224 -16.46 -7.88 -0.54
N THR A 225 -16.10 -6.86 0.23
CA THR A 225 -15.41 -5.68 -0.29
C THR A 225 -14.19 -5.32 0.56
N VAL A 226 -13.17 -4.76 -0.09
CA VAL A 226 -12.00 -4.21 0.58
C VAL A 226 -11.85 -2.74 0.15
N GLN A 227 -11.83 -1.82 1.10
CA GLN A 227 -11.68 -0.39 0.83
C GLN A 227 -10.43 0.12 1.52
N ILE A 228 -9.70 1.00 0.84
CA ILE A 228 -8.50 1.64 1.38
C ILE A 228 -8.77 3.12 1.57
N TYR A 229 -8.41 3.63 2.74
CA TYR A 229 -8.52 5.01 3.13
C TYR A 229 -7.15 5.55 3.52
N VAL A 230 -6.89 6.81 3.13
CA VAL A 230 -5.69 7.56 3.48
C VAL A 230 -6.12 8.91 4.03
N ASP A 231 -5.72 9.20 5.27
CA ASP A 231 -6.14 10.37 6.04
C ASP A 231 -7.66 10.57 6.05
N GLY A 232 -8.41 9.46 6.13
CA GLY A 232 -9.87 9.44 6.13
C GLY A 232 -10.52 9.51 4.74
N ASN A 233 -9.75 9.72 3.67
CA ASN A 233 -10.28 9.76 2.29
C ASN A 233 -10.20 8.37 1.66
N ARG A 234 -11.30 7.87 1.07
CA ARG A 234 -11.27 6.60 0.34
C ARG A 234 -10.47 6.75 -0.95
N VAL A 235 -9.39 5.98 -1.09
CA VAL A 235 -8.51 5.98 -2.28
C VAL A 235 -8.69 4.72 -3.14
N ALA A 236 -9.25 3.65 -2.59
CA ALA A 236 -9.57 2.44 -3.34
C ALA A 236 -10.86 1.78 -2.83
N ASN A 237 -11.56 1.12 -3.75
CA ASN A 237 -12.71 0.27 -3.47
C ASN A 237 -12.62 -0.98 -4.34
N TYR A 238 -12.36 -2.12 -3.70
CA TYR A 238 -12.22 -3.42 -4.33
C TYR A 238 -13.45 -4.28 -4.10
N ASN A 239 -13.98 -4.81 -5.20
CA ASN A 239 -14.98 -5.86 -5.24
C ASN A 239 -14.60 -6.83 -6.38
N ASN A 240 -15.32 -7.93 -6.53
CA ASN A 240 -15.02 -8.93 -7.56
C ASN A 240 -15.18 -8.43 -9.02
N ASN A 241 -15.65 -7.21 -9.25
CA ASN A 241 -15.73 -6.62 -10.60
C ASN A 241 -14.43 -5.89 -11.00
N VAL A 242 -13.47 -5.77 -10.08
CA VAL A 242 -12.15 -5.18 -10.37
C VAL A 242 -11.39 -5.98 -11.42
N ASP A 243 -11.52 -7.32 -11.36
CA ASP A 243 -10.87 -8.24 -12.29
C ASP A 243 -11.67 -9.56 -12.33
N ASN A 244 -11.79 -10.17 -13.51
CA ASN A 244 -12.53 -11.42 -13.68
C ASN A 244 -11.95 -12.59 -12.88
N ASP A 245 -10.63 -12.59 -12.63
CA ASP A 245 -9.93 -13.61 -11.86
C ASP A 245 -10.02 -13.36 -10.35
N LEU A 246 -10.39 -12.15 -9.90
CA LEU A 246 -10.51 -11.85 -8.48
C LEU A 246 -11.70 -12.58 -7.84
N LYS A 247 -11.44 -13.22 -6.70
CA LYS A 247 -12.43 -13.90 -5.86
C LYS A 247 -12.18 -13.60 -4.39
N LEU A 248 -12.63 -12.43 -3.92
CA LEU A 248 -12.45 -11.96 -2.54
C LEU A 248 -12.99 -12.93 -1.47
N GLN A 249 -14.04 -13.70 -1.79
CA GLN A 249 -14.58 -14.74 -0.91
C GLN A 249 -13.60 -15.90 -0.61
N ASN A 250 -12.55 -16.04 -1.43
CA ASN A 250 -11.52 -17.05 -1.23
C ASN A 250 -10.40 -16.57 -0.30
N PHE A 251 -10.38 -15.28 0.05
CA PHE A 251 -9.43 -14.76 1.02
C PHE A 251 -9.66 -15.46 2.38
N LYS A 252 -8.60 -15.60 3.18
CA LYS A 252 -8.64 -16.26 4.49
C LYS A 252 -8.06 -15.36 5.56
N ASN A 253 -7.82 -15.88 6.76
CA ASN A 253 -7.26 -15.08 7.84
C ASN A 253 -5.95 -14.43 7.40
N HIS A 254 -5.89 -13.10 7.46
CA HIS A 254 -4.68 -12.36 7.14
C HIS A 254 -3.96 -11.96 8.41
N ASN A 255 -2.63 -12.17 8.46
CA ASN A 255 -1.75 -11.44 9.37
C ASN A 255 -1.41 -10.06 8.78
N ILE A 256 -0.87 -9.19 9.61
CA ILE A 256 -0.40 -7.86 9.25
C ILE A 256 1.11 -7.92 9.00
N ILE A 257 1.60 -7.25 7.96
CA ILE A 257 3.01 -7.09 7.67
C ILE A 257 3.37 -5.61 7.55
N LEU A 258 4.51 -5.26 8.13
CA LEU A 258 5.17 -3.97 7.96
C LEU A 258 6.62 -4.25 7.58
N ASN A 259 7.07 -3.69 6.45
CA ASN A 259 8.44 -3.86 5.99
C ASN A 259 8.96 -2.63 5.25
N LEU A 260 10.28 -2.55 5.14
CA LEU A 260 10.97 -1.56 4.31
C LEU A 260 11.85 -2.27 3.30
N ASN A 261 11.32 -2.59 2.11
CA ASN A 261 12.10 -3.23 1.07
C ASN A 261 13.10 -2.26 0.41
N ILE A 262 14.24 -2.77 -0.07
CA ILE A 262 15.21 -2.01 -0.84
C ILE A 262 15.52 -2.72 -2.16
N GLY A 263 15.24 -2.04 -3.27
CA GLY A 263 15.42 -2.58 -4.62
C GLY A 263 14.27 -3.45 -5.09
N SER A 264 14.44 -4.08 -6.24
CA SER A 264 13.43 -4.94 -6.86
C SER A 264 14.05 -5.99 -7.78
N ASN A 265 13.48 -7.19 -7.81
CA ASN A 265 13.80 -8.25 -8.78
C ASN A 265 12.97 -8.14 -10.06
N THR A 266 11.92 -7.32 -10.07
CA THR A 266 10.96 -7.18 -11.18
C THR A 266 11.26 -5.96 -12.06
N GLY A 267 12.28 -5.17 -11.72
CA GLY A 267 12.70 -4.01 -12.50
C GLY A 267 11.95 -2.71 -12.14
N ILE A 268 11.14 -2.71 -11.08
CA ILE A 268 10.52 -1.47 -10.54
C ILE A 268 11.58 -0.42 -10.24
N PHE A 269 12.74 -0.87 -9.75
CA PHE A 269 13.93 -0.04 -9.58
C PHE A 269 15.08 -0.59 -10.41
N ASP A 270 15.92 0.32 -10.91
CA ASP A 270 17.27 -0.02 -11.33
C ASP A 270 18.15 -0.28 -10.11
N ASN A 271 18.41 -1.55 -9.80
CA ASN A 271 19.21 -1.95 -8.65
C ASN A 271 20.66 -1.41 -8.67
N SER A 272 21.19 -1.01 -9.82
CA SER A 272 22.53 -0.40 -9.91
C SER A 272 22.56 1.06 -9.46
N ARG A 273 21.39 1.71 -9.39
CA ARG A 273 21.20 3.12 -9.02
C ARG A 273 20.64 3.32 -7.61
N ILE A 274 20.49 2.25 -6.82
CA ILE A 274 19.96 2.33 -5.45
C ILE A 274 20.80 3.32 -4.65
N ASN A 275 20.10 4.32 -4.14
CA ASN A 275 20.65 5.39 -3.33
C ASN A 275 19.68 5.68 -2.19
N ILE A 276 19.74 4.83 -1.18
CA ILE A 276 19.13 5.12 0.11
C ILE A 276 20.20 5.85 0.94
N TYR A 277 19.81 6.92 1.63
CA TYR A 277 20.74 7.59 2.56
C TYR A 277 21.18 6.61 3.65
N TRP A 278 22.24 6.97 4.40
CA TRP A 278 22.84 6.11 5.44
C TRP A 278 21.79 5.42 6.31
N ASN A 279 20.73 6.15 6.67
CA ASN A 279 19.54 5.55 7.22
C ASN A 279 18.30 6.00 6.45
N THR A 280 17.47 5.03 6.05
CA THR A 280 16.11 5.25 5.56
C THR A 280 15.15 4.52 6.47
N TYR A 281 14.00 5.12 6.77
CA TYR A 281 13.13 4.65 7.83
C TYR A 281 11.68 4.61 7.42
N MET A 282 10.98 3.60 7.95
CA MET A 282 9.54 3.58 8.11
C MET A 282 9.26 3.60 9.61
N TYR A 283 8.61 4.66 10.07
CA TYR A 283 8.14 4.79 11.45
C TYR A 283 6.65 4.53 11.50
N VAL A 284 6.22 3.75 12.49
CA VAL A 284 4.83 3.37 12.71
C VAL A 284 4.45 3.74 14.13
N ASP A 285 3.51 4.66 14.27
CA ASP A 285 3.05 5.18 15.56
C ASP A 285 2.19 4.14 16.29
N TYR A 286 1.25 3.54 15.57
CA TYR A 286 0.44 2.44 16.08
C TYR A 286 -0.07 1.55 14.96
N VAL A 287 -0.48 0.34 15.33
CA VAL A 287 -1.36 -0.52 14.53
C VAL A 287 -2.59 -0.86 15.36
N ARG A 288 -3.77 -0.73 14.76
CA ARG A 288 -5.05 -1.05 15.38
C ARG A 288 -5.89 -1.92 14.46
N VAL A 289 -6.53 -2.94 15.01
CA VAL A 289 -7.61 -3.68 14.36
C VAL A 289 -8.87 -3.59 15.20
N ASP A 290 -9.97 -3.11 14.60
CA ASP A 290 -11.28 -3.15 15.21
C ASP A 290 -12.25 -3.97 14.34
N LYS A 291 -13.27 -4.56 14.96
CA LYS A 291 -14.34 -5.31 14.31
C LYS A 291 -15.70 -4.70 14.65
N ARG A 292 -16.66 -4.76 13.74
CA ARG A 292 -18.08 -4.50 14.03
C ARG A 292 -19.00 -5.44 13.25
N THR A 293 -20.27 -5.47 13.64
CA THR A 293 -21.36 -6.06 12.87
C THR A 293 -21.91 -5.05 11.87
N ILE A 294 -22.32 -5.50 10.69
CA ILE A 294 -22.88 -4.68 9.59
C ILE A 294 -24.13 -5.33 8.96
#